data_AF-A0A1C3VRE4-F1
#
_entry.id   AF-A0A1C3VRE4-F1
#
_cell.length_a   1.000
_cell.length_b   1.000
_cell.length_c   1.000
_cell.angle_alpha   90.00
_cell.angle_beta   90.00
_cell.angle_gamma   90.00
#
_symmetry.space_group_name_H-M   'P 1'
#
loop_
_entity.id
_entity.type
_entity.pdbx_description
1 polymer ?
#
loop_
_entity_poly.entity_id
_entity_poly.type
_entity_poly.pdbx_seq_one_letter_code
_entity_poly.pdbx_strand_id
1 'polypeptide(L)' 'MRSEAKVFINDVELSNAQAMALRVAVTQLFADMSADPYSLGEDEHGVAMTKDYKDRCGEILAVMIKVLDSSAS' A
#
# COMPACT_ATOMS: atom_id res chain seq x y z
N MET A 1 22.22 -3.07 -0.62
CA MET A 1 20.91 -2.58 -0.13
C MET A 1 19.94 -2.63 -1.30
N ARG A 2 18.76 -3.22 -1.14
CA ARG A 2 17.70 -3.13 -2.16
C ARG A 2 17.07 -1.73 -2.03
N SER A 3 16.94 -1.01 -3.15
CA SER A 3 16.23 0.27 -3.19
C SER A 3 14.73 0.05 -3.00
N GLU A 4 14.02 1.04 -2.46
CA GLU A 4 12.55 1.00 -2.35
C GLU A 4 11.90 1.15 -3.74
N ALA A 5 10.60 0.93 -3.81
CA ALA A 5 9.83 1.14 -5.04
C ALA A 5 9.91 2.60 -5.52
N LYS A 6 9.99 2.79 -6.84
CA LYS A 6 9.87 4.13 -7.44
C LYS A 6 8.42 4.56 -7.42
N VAL A 7 8.16 5.68 -6.76
CA VAL A 7 6.81 6.25 -6.64
C VAL A 7 6.82 7.66 -7.18
N PHE A 8 5.85 7.97 -8.04
CA PHE A 8 5.68 9.29 -8.63
C PHE A 8 4.34 9.89 -8.17
N ILE A 9 4.37 11.14 -7.70
CA ILE A 9 3.17 11.91 -7.36
C ILE A 9 3.26 13.24 -8.10
N ASN A 10 2.32 13.51 -9.03
CA ASN A 10 2.32 14.72 -9.87
C ASN A 10 3.71 15.01 -10.49
N ASP A 11 4.29 13.99 -11.15
CA ASP A 11 5.62 14.02 -11.79
C ASP A 11 6.83 14.18 -10.84
N VAL A 12 6.63 14.16 -9.52
CA VAL A 12 7.72 14.16 -8.54
C VAL A 12 8.06 12.73 -8.12
N GLU A 13 9.28 12.28 -8.40
CA GLU A 13 9.81 11.02 -7.88
C GLU A 13 10.12 11.16 -6.38
N LEU A 14 9.52 10.29 -5.57
CA LEU A 14 9.81 10.22 -4.14
C LEU A 14 11.21 9.65 -3.91
N SER A 15 11.93 10.23 -2.94
CA SER A 15 13.17 9.63 -2.44
C SER A 15 12.91 8.26 -1.79
N ASN A 16 13.96 7.43 -1.66
CA ASN A 16 13.85 6.14 -0.98
C ASN A 16 13.22 6.24 0.43
N ALA A 17 13.55 7.28 1.20
CA ALA A 17 12.98 7.48 2.54
C ALA A 17 11.47 7.79 2.47
N GLN A 18 11.03 8.58 1.49
CA GLN A 18 9.61 8.89 1.29
C GLN A 18 8.84 7.67 0.77
N ALA A 19 9.41 6.90 -0.15
CA ALA A 19 8.83 5.64 -0.61
C ALA A 19 8.70 4.61 0.53
N MET A 20 9.69 4.53 1.42
CA MET A 20 9.62 3.71 2.63
C MET A 20 8.50 4.19 3.57
N ALA A 21 8.40 5.50 3.81
CA ALA A 21 7.34 6.07 4.64
C ALA A 21 5.95 5.73 4.07
N LEU A 22 5.78 5.81 2.75
CA LEU A 22 4.55 5.39 2.09
C LEU A 22 4.27 3.89 2.29
N ARG A 23 5.28 3.02 2.12
CA ARG A 23 5.14 1.57 2.33
C ARG A 23 4.65 1.26 3.75
N VAL A 24 5.23 1.92 4.75
CA VAL A 24 4.84 1.75 6.16
C VAL A 24 3.41 2.22 6.38
N ALA A 25 3.03 3.40 5.87
CA ALA A 25 1.67 3.92 6.00
C ALA A 25 0.63 2.98 5.38
N VAL A 26 0.89 2.47 4.17
CA VAL A 26 0.00 1.51 3.49
C VAL A 26 -0.05 0.18 4.24
N THR A 27 1.08 -0.29 4.79
CA THR A 27 1.13 -1.52 5.61
C THR A 27 0.27 -1.39 6.85
N GLN A 28 0.34 -0.25 7.55
CA GLN A 28 -0.46 -0.01 8.75
C GLN A 28 -1.96 0.04 8.39
N LEU A 29 -2.33 0.80 7.36
CA LEU A 29 -3.72 0.87 6.94
C LEU A 29 -4.27 -0.49 6.50
N PHE A 30 -3.47 -1.30 5.80
CA PHE A 30 -3.85 -2.67 5.45
C PHE A 30 -4.12 -3.54 6.68
N ALA A 31 -3.29 -3.41 7.72
CA ALA A 31 -3.46 -4.14 8.97
C ALA A 31 -4.74 -3.70 9.69
N ASP A 32 -5.00 -2.40 9.77
CA ASP A 32 -6.19 -1.83 10.41
C ASP A 32 -7.47 -2.33 9.71
N MET A 33 -7.55 -2.23 8.37
CA MET A 33 -8.71 -2.71 7.59
C MET A 33 -8.84 -4.25 7.59
N SER A 34 -7.76 -4.98 7.88
CA SER A 34 -7.79 -6.44 7.97
C SER A 34 -8.20 -6.95 9.36
N ALA A 35 -7.97 -6.15 10.40
CA ALA A 35 -8.28 -6.51 11.78
C ALA A 35 -9.78 -6.41 12.08
N ASP A 36 -10.48 -5.46 11.47
CA ASP A 36 -11.90 -5.20 11.71
C ASP A 36 -12.64 -4.87 10.40
N PRO A 37 -13.65 -5.66 9.97
CA PRO A 37 -14.46 -5.35 8.79
C PRO A 37 -15.33 -4.10 8.94
N TYR A 38 -15.45 -3.52 10.14
CA TYR A 38 -16.20 -2.30 10.44
C TYR A 38 -15.29 -1.10 10.74
N SER A 39 -14.00 -1.16 10.38
CA SER A 39 -13.01 -0.13 10.72
C SER A 39 -13.39 1.27 10.24
N LEU A 40 -14.18 1.39 9.18
CA LEU A 40 -14.70 2.66 8.65
C LEU A 40 -16.21 2.87 8.89
N GLY A 41 -16.84 2.05 9.73
CA GLY A 41 -18.25 2.16 10.10
C GLY A 41 -19.01 0.83 10.00
N GLU A 42 -20.08 0.72 10.79
CA GLU A 42 -20.94 -0.47 10.85
C GLU A 42 -22.06 -0.48 9.80
N ASP A 43 -22.29 0.65 9.11
CA ASP A 43 -23.26 0.72 8.02
C ASP A 43 -22.72 0.08 6.73
N GLU A 44 -23.63 -0.15 5.76
CA GLU A 44 -23.28 -0.79 4.49
C GLU A 44 -22.16 -0.05 3.74
N HIS A 45 -22.11 1.28 3.88
CA HIS A 45 -21.10 2.10 3.23
C HIS A 45 -19.73 1.91 3.89
N GLY A 46 -19.65 1.94 5.22
CA GLY A 46 -18.42 1.73 5.99
C GLY A 46 -17.81 0.34 5.77
N VAL A 47 -18.64 -0.70 5.70
CA VAL A 47 -18.21 -2.07 5.38
C VAL A 47 -17.65 -2.15 3.96
N ALA A 48 -18.35 -1.57 2.98
CA ALA A 48 -17.89 -1.55 1.59
C ALA A 48 -16.55 -0.82 1.45
N MET A 49 -16.41 0.35 2.09
CA MET A 49 -15.18 1.14 2.09
C MET A 49 -14.01 0.42 2.78
N THR A 50 -14.26 -0.25 3.92
CA THR A 50 -13.25 -1.03 4.64
C THR A 50 -12.67 -2.13 3.75
N LYS A 51 -13.55 -2.86 3.06
CA LYS A 51 -13.14 -3.89 2.10
C LYS A 51 -12.35 -3.31 0.93
N ASP A 52 -12.84 -2.22 0.33
CA ASP A 52 -12.18 -1.61 -0.82
C ASP A 52 -10.77 -1.10 -0.47
N TYR A 53 -10.62 -0.47 0.70
CA TYR A 53 -9.32 0.03 1.18
C TYR A 53 -8.36 -1.12 1.45
N LYS A 54 -8.81 -2.18 2.13
CA LYS A 54 -8.02 -3.40 2.34
C LYS A 54 -7.51 -3.95 1.00
N ASP A 55 -8.39 -4.10 0.02
CA ASP A 55 -8.04 -4.68 -1.28
C ASP A 55 -7.04 -3.79 -2.03
N ARG A 56 -7.25 -2.48 -2.09
CA ARG A 56 -6.31 -1.54 -2.74
C ARG A 56 -4.94 -1.51 -2.03
N CYS A 57 -4.92 -1.52 -0.69
CA CYS A 57 -3.68 -1.58 0.06
C CYS A 57 -2.90 -2.87 -0.22
N GLY A 58 -3.58 -4.02 -0.31
CA GLY A 58 -2.96 -5.29 -0.66
C GLY A 58 -2.32 -5.27 -2.06
N GLU A 59 -3.01 -4.70 -3.04
CA GLU A 59 -2.47 -4.50 -4.39
C GLU A 59 -1.24 -3.59 -4.40
N ILE A 60 -1.30 -2.45 -3.72
CA ILE A 60 -0.19 -1.50 -3.61
C ILE A 60 1.03 -2.19 -2.96
N LEU A 61 0.85 -2.90 -1.85
CA LEU A 61 1.94 -3.62 -1.20
C LEU A 61 2.55 -4.68 -2.12
N ALA A 62 1.73 -5.38 -2.89
CA ALA A 62 2.22 -6.37 -3.85
C ALA A 62 3.12 -5.74 -4.92
N VAL A 63 2.78 -4.56 -5.46
CA VAL A 63 3.66 -3.85 -6.42
C VAL A 63 4.86 -3.18 -5.77
N MET A 64 4.75 -2.68 -4.54
CA MET A 64 5.88 -2.08 -3.82
C MET A 64 6.93 -3.12 -3.40
N ILE A 65 6.50 -4.34 -3.06
CA ILE A 65 7.38 -5.42 -2.58
C ILE A 65 7.88 -6.30 -3.73
N LYS A 66 7.18 -6.33 -4.88
CA LYS A 66 7.66 -7.06 -6.06
C LYS A 66 9.04 -6.55 -6.45
N VAL A 67 10.05 -7.31 -6.05
CA VAL A 67 11.40 -7.18 -6.57
C VAL A 67 11.27 -7.50 -8.04
N LEU A 68 11.43 -6.49 -8.90
CA LEU A 68 11.79 -6.73 -10.29
C LEU A 68 13.14 -7.44 -10.21
N ASP A 69 13.15 -8.77 -10.31
CA ASP A 69 14.35 -9.55 -10.61
C ASP A 69 14.88 -9.03 -11.95
N SER A 70 15.72 -8.02 -11.88
CA SER A 70 16.40 -7.41 -13.03
C SER A 70 17.71 -8.15 -13.28
N SER A 71 17.67 -9.49 -13.23
CA SER A 71 18.76 -10.38 -13.59
C SER A 71 18.20 -11.58 -14.35
N ALA A 72 17.66 -11.29 -15.53
CA ALA A 72 17.44 -12.25 -16.59
C ALA A 72 17.50 -11.54 -17.95
N SER A 73 18.68 -11.05 -18.32
CA SER A 73 19.18 -10.88 -19.70
C SER A 73 20.68 -10.61 -19.65
#